data_AF-A0AA39ZY35-F1
#
_entry.id   AF-A0AA39ZY35-F1
#
_cell.length_a   1.000
_cell.length_b   1.000
_cell.length_c   1.000
_cell.angle_alpha   90.00
_cell.angle_beta   90.00
_cell.angle_gamma   90.00
#
_symmetry.space_group_name_H-M   'P 1'
#
loop_
_entity.id
_entity.type
_entity.pdbx_description
1 polymer ?
#
loop_
_entity_poly.entity_id
_entity_poly.type
_entity_poly.pdbx_seq_one_letter_code
_entity_poly.pdbx_strand_id
1 'polypeptide(L)' 'MNQQCAWQYGAIYWAENIIPWDAYSWKCTTYPIAIYFSVDVGAYCRRRYGSNAYADPQGGGAYDWGCYFP' A
#
# COMPACT_ATOMS: atom_id res chain seq x y z
N MET A 1 -3.48 3.22 1.96
CA MET A 1 -2.13 3.18 1.35
C MET A 1 -1.24 4.35 1.71
N ASN A 2 -1.64 5.62 1.53
CA ASN A 2 -0.83 6.78 1.96
C ASN A 2 -0.37 6.70 3.41
N GLN A 3 -1.28 6.31 4.31
CA GLN A 3 -0.94 6.08 5.72
C GLN A 3 0.18 5.05 5.88
N GLN A 4 0.18 3.96 5.11
CA GLN A 4 1.22 2.94 5.17
C GLN A 4 2.59 3.45 4.69
N CYS A 5 2.61 4.23 3.61
CA CYS A 5 3.84 4.88 3.15
C CYS A 5 4.40 5.83 4.20
N ALA A 6 3.53 6.62 4.84
CA ALA A 6 3.92 7.49 5.94
C ALA A 6 4.51 6.71 7.13
N TRP A 7 3.97 5.52 7.43
CA TRP A 7 4.50 4.65 8.48
C TRP A 7 5.83 3.97 8.12
N GLN A 8 6.00 3.56 6.87
CA GLN A 8 7.16 2.79 6.42
C GLN A 8 8.38 3.66 6.15
N TYR A 9 8.16 4.79 5.47
CA TYR A 9 9.24 5.63 4.94
C TYR A 9 9.24 7.04 5.55
N GLY A 10 8.17 7.43 6.26
CA GLY A 10 8.03 8.72 6.92
C GLY A 10 6.95 9.61 6.32
N ALA A 11 6.51 10.63 7.06
CA ALA A 11 5.32 11.43 6.75
C ALA A 11 5.30 12.13 5.39
N ILE A 12 6.46 12.32 4.76
CA ILE A 12 6.58 12.93 3.43
C ILE A 12 6.23 11.95 2.29
N TYR A 13 6.14 10.66 2.59
CA TYR A 13 5.83 9.64 1.60
C TYR A 13 4.32 9.42 1.48
N TRP A 14 3.81 9.40 0.25
CA TRP A 14 2.45 8.98 -0.06
C TRP A 14 2.46 7.80 -1.03
N ALA A 15 1.31 7.17 -1.21
CA ALA A 15 1.17 6.07 -2.14
C ALA A 15 0.68 6.58 -3.50
N GLU A 16 1.31 6.09 -4.54
CA GLU A 16 0.94 6.33 -5.93
C GLU A 16 0.80 4.97 -6.62
N ASN A 17 -0.23 4.84 -7.45
CA ASN A 17 -0.40 3.68 -8.30
C ASN A 17 0.21 4.00 -9.66
N ILE A 18 1.32 3.33 -10.01
CA ILE A 18 2.08 3.63 -11.24
C ILE A 18 1.48 2.95 -12.48
N ILE A 19 0.55 2.00 -12.31
CA ILE A 19 -0.17 1.33 -13.41
C ILE A 19 -1.67 1.29 -13.04
N PRO A 20 -2.49 2.22 -13.55
CA PRO A 20 -3.85 2.48 -13.06
C PRO A 20 -4.81 1.28 -13.01
N TRP A 21 -4.54 0.25 -13.81
CA TRP A 21 -5.32 -0.98 -13.94
C TRP A 21 -4.64 -2.18 -13.26
N ASP A 22 -3.71 -1.94 -12.35
CA ASP A 22 -3.02 -2.98 -11.60
C ASP A 22 -3.02 -2.65 -10.10
N ALA A 23 -3.76 -3.45 -9.34
CA ALA A 23 -3.81 -3.42 -7.88
C ALA A 23 -2.44 -3.66 -7.22
N TYR A 24 -1.48 -4.29 -7.91
CA TYR A 24 -0.15 -4.59 -7.37
C TYR A 24 0.88 -3.48 -7.63
N SER A 25 0.54 -2.50 -8.44
CA SER A 25 1.42 -1.41 -8.86
C SER A 25 1.41 -0.21 -7.92
N TRP A 26 0.98 -0.37 -6.67
CA TRP A 26 1.17 0.68 -5.68
C TRP A 26 2.62 0.78 -5.22
N LYS A 27 3.11 2.02 -5.19
CA LYS A 27 4.44 2.38 -4.71
C LYS A 27 4.32 3.54 -3.73
N CYS A 28 5.23 3.61 -2.76
CA CYS A 28 5.44 4.81 -1.97
C CYS A 28 6.37 5.74 -2.73
N THR A 29 6.04 7.03 -2.78
CA THR A 29 6.84 8.06 -3.45
C THR A 29 6.87 9.34 -2.63
N THR A 30 7.77 10.26 -3.00
CA THR A 30 7.94 11.57 -2.37
C THR A 30 8.25 12.65 -3.43
N TYR A 31 8.20 13.93 -3.05
CA TYR A 31 8.54 15.07 -3.91
C TYR A 31 9.67 15.87 -3.24
N PRO A 32 10.59 16.49 -4.01
CA PRO A 32 10.69 16.52 -5.48
C PRO A 32 11.36 15.31 -6.11
N ILE A 33 11.87 14.38 -5.30
CA ILE A 33 12.57 13.21 -5.80
C ILE A 33 11.56 12.07 -5.89
N ALA A 34 11.06 11.78 -7.09
CA ALA A 34 10.18 10.65 -7.35
C ALA A 34 10.94 9.32 -7.17
N ILE A 35 11.15 8.92 -5.91
CA ILE A 35 11.74 7.65 -5.54
C ILE A 35 10.61 6.68 -5.23
N TYR A 36 10.51 5.61 -6.02
CA TYR A 36 9.48 4.59 -5.83
C TYR A 36 9.96 3.47 -4.92
N PHE A 37 9.28 3.29 -3.79
CA PHE A 37 9.46 2.18 -2.87
C PHE A 37 8.24 1.24 -2.91
N SER A 38 8.45 -0.03 -2.59
CA SER A 38 7.33 -0.98 -2.48
C SER A 38 6.46 -0.68 -1.26
N VAL A 39 5.14 -0.73 -1.41
CA VAL A 39 4.22 -0.67 -0.27
C VAL A 39 4.08 -2.07 0.33
N ASP A 40 4.55 -2.30 1.55
CA ASP A 40 4.19 -3.55 2.26
C ASP A 40 2.80 -3.38 2.91
N VAL A 41 1.78 -3.75 2.14
CA VAL A 41 0.37 -3.71 2.52
C VAL A 41 0.01 -4.81 3.51
N GLY A 42 0.74 -5.93 3.53
CA GLY A 42 0.53 -7.01 4.49
C GLY A 42 0.93 -6.59 5.91
N ALA A 43 2.00 -5.82 6.07
CA ALA A 43 2.34 -5.19 7.35
C ALA A 43 1.26 -4.22 7.83
N TYR A 44 0.61 -3.48 6.93
CA TYR A 44 -0.53 -2.62 7.29
C TYR A 44 -1.67 -3.43 7.88
N CYS A 45 -2.09 -4.48 7.17
CA CYS A 45 -3.20 -5.34 7.59
C CYS A 45 -2.90 -6.02 8.92
N ARG A 46 -1.71 -6.63 9.07
CA ARG A 46 -1.29 -7.27 10.33
C ARG A 46 -1.29 -6.30 11.51
N ARG A 47 -0.84 -5.07 11.28
CA ARG A 47 -0.75 -4.06 12.34
C ARG A 47 -2.12 -3.50 12.73
N ARG A 48 -3.04 -3.36 11.77
CA ARG A 48 -4.36 -2.75 12.02
C ARG A 48 -5.40 -3.75 12.52
N TYR A 49 -5.36 -4.99 12.04
CA TYR A 49 -6.39 -5.99 12.31
C TYR A 49 -5.84 -7.24 13.05
N GLY A 50 -4.54 -7.31 13.32
CA GLY A 50 -3.88 -8.41 14.03
C GLY A 50 -3.11 -9.36 13.12
N SER A 51 -2.23 -10.20 13.69
CA SER A 51 -1.22 -10.99 12.95
C SER A 51 -1.75 -11.89 11.83
N ASN A 52 -3.04 -12.26 11.84
CA ASN A 52 -3.67 -13.11 10.82
C ASN A 52 -4.25 -12.32 9.64
N ALA A 53 -4.29 -10.99 9.72
CA ALA A 53 -4.79 -10.17 8.64
C ALA A 53 -3.77 -10.03 7.52
N TYR A 54 -4.18 -10.29 6.29
CA TYR A 54 -3.32 -10.17 5.11
C TYR A 54 -3.95 -9.21 4.10
N ALA A 55 -3.10 -8.68 3.21
CA ALA A 55 -3.58 -7.87 2.11
C ALA A 55 -4.17 -8.80 1.04
N ASP A 56 -5.43 -8.57 0.69
CA ASP A 56 -6.14 -9.30 -0.34
C ASP A 56 -6.52 -8.32 -1.47
N PRO A 57 -5.99 -8.53 -2.68
CA PRO A 57 -6.44 -7.81 -3.86
C PRO A 57 -7.80 -8.38 -4.32
N GLN A 58 -8.87 -7.61 -4.11
CA GLN A 58 -10.26 -7.98 -4.44
C GLN A 58 -10.63 -7.75 -5.92
N GLY A 59 -9.66 -7.47 -6.78
CA GLY A 59 -9.90 -7.16 -8.19
C GLY A 59 -8.65 -6.73 -8.94
N GLY A 60 -8.86 -6.19 -10.16
CA GLY A 60 -7.77 -5.78 -11.05
C GLY A 60 -7.43 -4.30 -10.95
N GLY A 61 -8.34 -3.45 -10.46
CA GLY A 61 -8.14 -2.02 -10.38
C GLY A 61 -7.17 -1.60 -9.28
N ALA A 62 -6.54 -0.43 -9.44
CA ALA A 62 -5.67 0.14 -8.42
C ALA A 62 -6.32 0.15 -7.03
N TYR A 63 -7.61 0.39 -6.90
CA TYR A 63 -8.26 0.47 -5.58
C TYR A 63 -8.87 -0.85 -5.10
N ASP A 64 -8.72 -1.92 -5.86
CA ASP A 64 -9.31 -3.23 -5.56
C ASP A 64 -8.41 -4.04 -4.63
N TRP A 65 -8.09 -3.50 -3.46
CA TRP A 65 -7.39 -4.23 -2.40
C TRP A 65 -7.97 -3.87 -1.04
N GLY A 66 -7.95 -4.84 -0.14
CA GLY A 66 -8.42 -4.70 1.24
C GLY A 66 -7.54 -5.49 2.20
N CYS A 67 -7.84 -5.35 3.50
CA CYS A 67 -7.32 -6.26 4.50
C CYS A 67 -8.34 -7.36 4.72
N TYR A 68 -7.98 -8.59 4.40
CA TYR A 68 -8.77 -9.76 4.73
C TYR A 68 -8.32 -10.33 6.07
N PHE A 69 -9.27 -10.72 6.90
CA PHE A 69 -9.05 -11.38 8.18
C PHE A 69 -10.13 -12.47 8.34
N PRO A 70 -9.75 -13.69 8.76
CA PRO A 70 -10.70 -14.75 9.06
C PRO A 70 -11.45 -14.52 10.38
#